data_AF-A0A1I6UKQ6-F1
#
_entry.id   AF-A0A1I6UKQ6-F1
#
_cell.length_a   1.000
_cell.length_b   1.000
_cell.length_c   1.000
_cell.angle_alpha   90.00
_cell.angle_beta   90.00
_cell.angle_gamma   90.00
#
_symmetry.space_group_name_H-M   'P 1'
#
loop_
_entity.id
_entity.type
_entity.pdbx_description
1 polymer ?
#
loop_
_entity_poly.entity_id
_entity_poly.type
_entity_poly.pdbx_seq_one_letter_code
_entity_poly.pdbx_strand_id
1 'polypeptide(L)'
;MLSLLDLLGTIGGSILGLPGILGVALGMTTRNWIIAAILGGAIGVLSPLILGGHHSAEVPVTTLEYSVSTIVGILAGLIGCAIRHKGARV
;
A
#
# COMPACT_ATOMS: atom_id res chain seq x y z
N MET A 1 -19.33 -4.78 -14.61
CA MET A 1 -19.74 -4.78 -13.19
C MET A 1 -18.59 -5.38 -12.41
N LEU A 2 -18.04 -4.69 -11.40
CA LEU A 2 -17.02 -5.28 -10.54
C LEU A 2 -17.68 -6.37 -9.69
N SER A 3 -17.20 -7.61 -9.77
CA SER A 3 -17.62 -8.64 -8.84
C SER A 3 -17.04 -8.34 -7.46
N LEU A 4 -17.76 -8.67 -6.39
CA LEU A 4 -17.26 -8.52 -5.01
C LEU A 4 -15.93 -9.29 -4.81
N LEU A 5 -15.75 -10.37 -5.55
CA LEU A 5 -14.52 -11.16 -5.55
C LEU A 5 -13.33 -10.41 -6.17
N ASP A 6 -13.55 -9.63 -7.23
CA ASP A 6 -12.49 -8.83 -7.86
C ASP A 6 -12.02 -7.73 -6.92
N LEU A 7 -12.96 -7.03 -6.28
CA LEU A 7 -12.64 -6.00 -5.29
C LEU A 7 -11.84 -6.58 -4.12
N LEU A 8 -12.25 -7.76 -3.62
CA LEU A 8 -11.56 -8.45 -2.54
C LEU A 8 -10.17 -8.93 -2.96
N GLY A 9 -10.02 -9.38 -4.21
CA GLY A 9 -8.76 -9.75 -4.83
C GLY A 9 -7.79 -8.57 -4.94
N THR A 10 -8.25 -7.41 -5.42
CA THR A 10 -7.46 -6.19 -5.51
C THR A 10 -6.99 -5.70 -4.14
N ILE A 11 -7.88 -5.74 -3.13
CA ILE A 11 -7.54 -5.36 -1.75
C ILE A 11 -6.51 -6.34 -1.17
N GLY A 12 -6.77 -7.65 -1.28
CA GLY A 12 -5.87 -8.69 -0.78
C GLY A 12 -4.49 -8.61 -1.44
N GLY A 13 -4.45 -8.42 -2.77
CA GLY A 13 -3.22 -8.23 -3.53
C GLY A 13 -2.46 -6.96 -3.14
N SER A 14 -3.16 -5.86 -2.85
CA SER A 14 -2.52 -4.61 -2.40
C SER A 14 -1.94 -4.73 -0.98
N ILE A 15 -2.61 -5.46 -0.09
CA ILE A 15 -2.18 -5.68 1.30
C ILE A 15 -0.98 -6.63 1.36
N LEU A 16 -1.03 -7.74 0.63
CA LEU A 16 0.06 -8.73 0.58
C LEU A 16 1.19 -8.35 -0.39
N GLY A 17 0.94 -7.39 -1.28
CA GLY A 17 1.90 -6.93 -2.28
C GLY A 17 2.85 -5.85 -1.78
N LEU A 18 3.53 -5.22 -2.75
CA LEU A 18 4.46 -4.12 -2.54
C LEU A 18 3.89 -2.93 -1.74
N PRO A 19 2.64 -2.46 -1.97
CA PRO A 19 2.08 -1.35 -1.21
C PRO A 19 2.03 -1.65 0.29
N GLY A 20 1.59 -2.84 0.67
CA GLY A 20 1.52 -3.27 2.06
C GLY A 20 2.89 -3.52 2.68
N ILE A 21 3.72 -4.37 2.08
CA ILE A 21 5.00 -4.79 2.68
C ILE A 21 5.99 -3.62 2.76
N LEU A 22 6.23 -2.92 1.65
CA LEU A 22 7.15 -1.77 1.67
C LEU A 22 6.56 -0.59 2.41
N GLY A 23 5.23 -0.39 2.37
CA GLY A 23 4.56 0.63 3.16
C GLY A 23 4.86 0.46 4.64
N VAL A 24 4.65 -0.74 5.19
CA VAL A 24 4.98 -1.06 6.59
C VAL A 24 6.48 -0.89 6.86
N ALA A 25 7.35 -1.44 5.99
CA ALA A 25 8.80 -1.37 6.18
C ALA A 25 9.31 0.09 6.21
N LEU A 26 8.88 0.93 5.27
CA LEU A 26 9.22 2.36 5.26
C LEU A 26 8.61 3.09 6.45
N GLY A 27 7.37 2.77 6.83
CA GLY A 27 6.74 3.31 8.03
C GLY A 27 7.59 3.07 9.29
N MET A 28 8.17 1.88 9.42
CA MET A 28 9.08 1.52 10.51
C MET A 28 10.41 2.28 10.50
N THR A 29 10.79 2.94 9.40
CA THR A 29 12.04 3.74 9.36
C THR A 29 11.90 5.12 10.01
N THR A 30 10.66 5.57 10.25
CA THR A 30 10.38 6.94 10.74
C THR A 30 9.64 6.90 12.08
N ARG A 31 9.75 7.99 12.87
CA ARG A 31 8.97 8.18 14.11
C ARG A 31 7.88 9.24 13.96
N ASN A 32 7.74 9.83 12.78
CA ASN A 32 6.80 10.89 12.48
C ASN A 32 5.67 10.33 11.61
N TRP A 33 4.46 10.33 12.16
CA TRP A 33 3.23 9.83 11.54
C TRP A 33 2.99 10.43 10.15
N ILE A 34 3.32 11.71 9.95
CA ILE A 34 3.11 12.41 8.67
C ILE A 34 4.07 11.86 7.61
N ILE A 35 5.35 11.69 7.95
CA ILE A 35 6.36 11.17 7.02
C ILE A 35 6.03 9.73 6.66
N ALA A 36 5.59 8.92 7.63
CA ALA A 36 5.16 7.56 7.40
C ALA A 36 3.96 7.46 6.44
N ALA A 37 2.97 8.34 6.59
CA ALA A 37 1.82 8.41 5.70
C ALA A 37 2.22 8.81 4.27
N ILE A 38 3.11 9.81 4.13
CA ILE A 38 3.60 10.27 2.82
C ILE A 38 4.41 9.16 2.12
N LEU A 39 5.31 8.50 2.84
CA LEU A 39 6.12 7.41 2.29
C LEU A 39 5.25 6.20 1.91
N GLY A 40 4.30 5.82 2.77
CA GLY A 40 3.34 4.76 2.49
C GLY A 40 2.45 5.08 1.28
N GLY A 41 1.94 6.31 1.19
CA GLY A 41 1.17 6.78 0.04
C GLY A 41 1.99 6.87 -1.26
N ALA A 42 3.26 7.30 -1.17
CA ALA A 42 4.16 7.32 -2.31
C ALA A 42 4.38 5.90 -2.88
N ILE A 43 4.58 4.89 -2.03
CA ILE A 43 4.64 3.49 -2.48
C ILE A 43 3.29 3.05 -3.05
N GLY A 44 2.19 3.39 -2.41
CA GLY A 44 0.84 3.03 -2.88
C GLY A 44 0.52 3.56 -4.28
N VAL A 45 1.11 4.69 -4.68
CA VAL A 45 1.01 5.28 -6.03
C VAL A 45 2.05 4.72 -6.99
N LEU A 46 3.31 4.57 -6.55
CA LEU A 46 4.41 4.07 -7.38
C LEU A 46 4.28 2.58 -7.69
N SER A 47 3.74 1.79 -6.76
CA SER A 47 3.62 0.34 -6.92
C SER A 47 2.72 -0.06 -8.10
N PRO A 48 1.50 0.49 -8.28
CA PRO A 48 0.71 0.25 -9.48
C PRO A 48 1.37 0.72 -10.77
N LEU A 49 2.20 1.78 -10.74
CA LEU A 49 2.95 2.23 -11.93
C LEU A 49 4.05 1.24 -12.32
N ILE A 50 4.77 0.71 -11.34
CA ILE A 50 5.91 -0.20 -11.56
C ILE A 50 5.41 -1.62 -11.84
N LEU A 51 4.44 -2.13 -11.07
CA LEU A 51 3.92 -3.50 -11.20
C LEU A 51 2.75 -3.64 -12.18
N GLY A 52 1.96 -2.58 -12.37
CA GLY A 52 0.90 -2.57 -13.40
C GLY A 52 1.48 -2.61 -14.82
N GLY A 53 2.72 -2.15 -15.02
CA GLY A 53 3.45 -2.33 -16.26
C GLY A 53 3.92 -3.78 -16.54
N HIS A 54 3.92 -4.66 -15.54
CA HIS A 54 4.38 -6.04 -15.66
C HIS A 54 3.25 -7.09 -15.72
N HIS A 55 1.98 -6.69 -15.55
CA HIS A 55 0.85 -7.59 -15.76
C HIS A 55 0.42 -7.56 -17.23
N SER A 56 0.92 -8.54 -17.99
CA SER A 56 0.48 -8.95 -19.33
C SER A 56 -0.95 -9.50 -19.38
N ALA A 57 -1.87 -8.95 -18.60
CA ALA A 57 -3.28 -9.24 -18.69
C ALA A 57 -4.02 -7.92 -18.84
N GLU A 58 -4.66 -7.79 -19.98
CA GLU A 58 -5.54 -6.74 -20.47
C GLU A 58 -6.78 -6.58 -19.56
N VAL A 59 -6.55 -6.32 -18.27
CA VAL A 59 -7.56 -5.86 -17.33
C VAL A 59 -7.29 -4.38 -17.15
N PRO A 60 -8.21 -3.49 -17.57
CA PRO A 60 -8.03 -2.06 -17.38
C PRO A 60 -7.86 -1.84 -15.88
N VAL A 61 -6.65 -1.42 -15.46
CA VAL A 61 -6.37 -1.01 -14.08
C VAL A 61 -7.30 0.15 -13.81
N THR A 62 -8.46 -0.16 -13.23
CA THR A 62 -9.50 0.83 -12.99
C THR A 62 -8.97 1.81 -11.96
N THR A 63 -9.43 3.06 -12.04
CA THR A 63 -9.14 4.11 -11.03
C THR A 63 -9.39 3.63 -9.60
N LEU A 64 -10.25 2.63 -9.42
CA LEU A 64 -10.49 1.95 -8.15
C LEU A 64 -9.26 1.19 -7.62
N GLU A 65 -8.56 0.38 -8.42
CA GLU A 65 -7.40 -0.37 -7.95
C GLU A 65 -6.25 0.55 -7.52
N TYR A 66 -6.08 1.63 -8.27
CA TYR A 66 -5.11 2.67 -7.97
C TYR A 66 -5.42 3.38 -6.64
N SER A 67 -6.71 3.67 -6.40
CA SER A 67 -7.16 4.25 -5.13
C SER A 67 -6.99 3.28 -3.96
N VAL A 68 -7.28 1.98 -4.15
CA VAL A 68 -7.13 0.93 -3.14
C VAL A 68 -5.65 0.77 -2.76
N SER A 69 -4.76 0.65 -3.74
CA SER A 69 -3.31 0.55 -3.51
C SER A 69 -2.77 1.78 -2.75
N THR A 70 -3.24 2.97 -3.09
CA THR A 70 -2.84 4.21 -2.40
C THR A 70 -3.29 4.21 -0.94
N ILE A 71 -4.56 3.87 -0.68
CA ILE A 71 -5.11 3.82 0.69
C ILE A 71 -4.40 2.75 1.51
N VAL A 72 -4.19 1.56 0.94
CA VAL A 72 -3.48 0.46 1.60
C VAL A 72 -2.04 0.86 1.92
N GLY A 73 -1.34 1.52 0.99
CA GLY A 73 0.02 2.02 1.21
C GLY A 73 0.10 3.03 2.36
N ILE A 74 -0.84 3.98 2.44
CA ILE A 74 -0.91 4.96 3.55
C ILE A 74 -1.16 4.25 4.89
N LEU A 75 -2.13 3.33 4.94
CA LEU A 75 -2.45 2.57 6.14
C LEU A 75 -1.28 1.69 6.58
N ALA A 76 -0.62 1.02 5.64
CA ALA A 76 0.58 0.23 5.88
C ALA A 76 1.71 1.08 6.47
N GLY A 77 1.98 2.26 5.90
CA GLY A 77 2.94 3.22 6.43
C GLY A 77 2.64 3.66 7.87
N LEU A 78 1.38 3.99 8.15
CA LEU A 78 0.92 4.35 9.49
C LEU A 78 1.07 3.19 10.49
N ILE A 79 0.73 1.97 10.10
CA ILE A 79 0.90 0.76 10.92
C ILE A 79 2.38 0.51 11.22
N GLY A 80 3.27 0.63 10.24
CA GLY A 80 4.72 0.51 10.44
C GLY A 80 5.27 1.54 11.43
N CYS A 81 4.82 2.80 11.34
CA CYS A 81 5.20 3.84 12.30
C CYS A 81 4.66 3.54 13.70
N ALA A 82 3.42 3.06 13.81
CA ALA A 82 2.83 2.64 15.09
C ALA A 82 3.60 1.48 15.73
N ILE A 83 4.03 0.49 14.93
CA ILE A 83 4.88 -0.62 15.38
C ILE A 83 6.20 -0.09 15.93
N ARG A 84 6.87 0.83 15.24
CA ARG A 84 8.11 1.45 15.75
C ARG A 84 7.87 2.23 17.03
N HIS A 85 6.77 2.98 17.13
CA HIS A 85 6.47 3.77 18.32
C HIS A 85 6.17 2.89 19.55
N LYS A 86 5.62 1.69 19.34
CA LYS A 86 5.34 0.72 20.39
C LYS A 86 6.52 -0.20 20.69
N GLY A 87 7.32 -0.55 19.69
CA GLY A 87 8.51 -1.40 19.80
C GLY A 87 9.74 -0.68 20.34
N ALA A 88 9.92 0.61 20.03
CA ALA A 88 10.96 1.45 20.60
C ALA A 88 10.54 2.07 21.96
N ARG A 89 9.89 1.28 22.82
CA ARG A 89 9.68 1.60 24.25
C ARG A 89 10.95 1.25 25.05
N VAL A 90 12.06 1.86 24.64
CA VAL A 90 13.24 2.07 25.50
C VAL A 90 13.25 3.53 25.93
#